data_AF-A0A0A1YRC8-F1
#
_entry.id   AF-A0A0A1YRC8-F1
#
_cell.length_a   1.000
_cell.length_b   1.000
_cell.length_c   1.000
_cell.angle_alpha   90.00
_cell.angle_beta   90.00
_cell.angle_gamma   90.00
#
_symmetry.space_group_name_H-M   'P 1'
#
loop_
_entity.id
_entity.type
_entity.pdbx_description
1 polymer ?
#
loop_
_entity_poly.entity_id
_entity_poly.type
_entity_poly.pdbx_seq_one_letter_code
_entity_poly.pdbx_strand_id
1 'polypeptide(L)'
;MSSAAVRITLYRWAGAFGPFRIKIPCGECALTHDVINDTLSNELADIPVDLQTRDWLSLWWQPLLKGGWHAPIVMVEGRVISQGNALNRGVLTEAVIAHHAGRTPASGHHLFGKETCPHCQRAKGYLKAAGIDFRYHDVVKDPRALYEMLARVKPLVGPSTPITVPQIWLDGSYIGGADALSQRLHNKVEANPERGQSSLSAHDLTRKS
;
A
#
# COMPACT_ATOMS: atom_id res chain seq x y z
N MET A 1 -17.66 -5.10 -13.67
CA MET A 1 -18.20 -4.95 -12.30
C MET A 1 -17.64 -3.66 -11.74
N SER A 2 -18.47 -2.64 -11.48
CA SER A 2 -17.99 -1.38 -10.90
C SER A 2 -17.65 -1.62 -9.43
N SER A 3 -16.37 -1.51 -9.06
CA SER A 3 -15.97 -1.53 -7.65
C SER A 3 -16.61 -0.35 -6.93
N ALA A 4 -17.22 -0.59 -5.77
CA ALA A 4 -17.85 0.47 -4.99
C ALA A 4 -16.80 1.47 -4.52
N ALA A 5 -17.13 2.77 -4.61
CA ALA A 5 -16.22 3.84 -4.22
C ALA A 5 -15.77 3.70 -2.75
N VAL A 6 -14.49 3.96 -2.49
CA VAL A 6 -13.96 3.98 -1.13
C VAL A 6 -14.35 5.29 -0.45
N ARG A 7 -15.05 5.22 0.69
CA ARG A 7 -15.50 6.43 1.38
C ARG A 7 -14.40 7.01 2.25
N ILE A 8 -14.10 8.29 2.05
CA ILE A 8 -13.23 9.10 2.90
C ILE A 8 -14.08 10.17 3.58
N THR A 9 -13.88 10.38 4.88
CA THR A 9 -14.56 11.44 5.61
C THR A 9 -13.54 12.30 6.36
N LEU A 10 -13.51 13.59 6.05
CA LEU A 10 -12.72 14.60 6.72
C LEU A 10 -13.61 15.41 7.67
N TYR A 11 -13.38 15.32 8.97
CA TYR A 11 -13.96 16.24 9.95
C TYR A 11 -12.98 17.38 10.20
N ARG A 12 -13.31 18.58 9.72
CA ARG A 12 -12.50 19.79 9.92
C ARG A 12 -12.92 20.52 11.20
N TRP A 13 -11.98 21.25 11.80
CA TRP A 13 -12.24 22.15 12.93
C TRP A 13 -13.09 23.35 12.45
N ALA A 14 -14.39 23.12 12.35
CA ALA A 14 -15.39 24.08 11.91
C ALA A 14 -16.77 23.68 12.45
N GLY A 15 -17.75 24.56 12.26
CA GLY A 15 -19.14 24.31 12.62
C GLY A 15 -19.58 25.01 13.90
N ALA A 16 -20.77 24.62 14.35
CA ALA A 16 -21.41 25.16 15.54
C ALA A 16 -22.27 24.09 16.22
N PHE A 17 -22.39 24.18 17.54
CA PHE A 17 -23.26 23.34 18.35
C PHE A 17 -23.91 24.20 19.44
N GLY A 18 -25.21 24.48 19.27
CA GLY A 18 -25.93 25.41 20.12
C GLY A 18 -25.27 26.80 20.15
N PRO A 19 -24.93 27.34 21.34
CA PRO A 19 -24.27 28.65 21.45
C PRO A 19 -22.77 28.62 21.09
N PHE A 20 -22.16 27.44 20.94
CA PHE A 20 -20.74 27.30 20.65
C PHE A 20 -20.48 27.31 19.15
N ARG A 21 -19.51 28.11 18.67
CA ARG A 21 -19.10 28.16 17.26
C ARG A 21 -17.61 28.35 17.15
N ILE A 22 -17.00 27.64 16.20
CA ILE A 22 -15.59 27.80 15.87
C ILE A 22 -15.42 29.07 15.01
N LYS A 23 -14.52 29.96 15.43
CA LYS A 23 -14.17 31.20 14.72
C LYS A 23 -12.72 31.21 14.22
N ILE A 24 -11.84 30.44 14.87
CA ILE A 24 -10.41 30.42 14.59
C ILE A 24 -10.15 29.42 13.46
N PRO A 25 -9.44 29.81 12.38
CA PRO A 25 -9.07 28.90 11.31
C PRO A 25 -8.05 27.86 11.79
N CYS A 26 -8.11 26.67 11.20
CA CYS A 26 -7.23 25.54 11.51
C CYS A 26 -6.29 25.29 10.32
N GLY A 27 -4.99 25.49 10.51
CA GLY A 27 -3.98 25.31 9.45
C GLY A 27 -3.80 23.84 9.05
N GLU A 28 -3.80 22.95 10.04
CA GLU A 28 -3.70 21.50 9.87
C GLU A 28 -4.87 20.95 9.04
N CYS A 29 -6.04 21.56 9.18
CA CYS A 29 -7.25 21.19 8.44
C CYS A 29 -7.13 21.56 6.95
N ALA A 30 -6.58 22.75 6.66
CA ALA A 30 -6.33 23.17 5.29
C ALA A 30 -5.28 22.26 4.62
N LEU A 31 -4.14 22.06 5.29
CA LEU A 31 -3.09 21.18 4.78
C LEU A 31 -3.57 19.74 4.57
N THR A 32 -4.37 19.22 5.50
CA THR A 32 -4.96 17.87 5.37
C THR A 32 -5.87 17.77 4.14
N HIS A 33 -6.71 18.78 3.90
CA HIS A 33 -7.58 18.81 2.72
C HIS A 33 -6.77 18.81 1.42
N ASP A 34 -5.71 19.62 1.36
CA ASP A 34 -4.85 19.71 0.18
C ASP A 34 -4.08 18.39 -0.06
N VAL A 35 -3.56 17.78 1.00
CA VAL A 35 -2.92 16.44 0.93
C VAL A 35 -3.91 15.41 0.41
N ILE A 36 -5.17 15.40 0.88
CA ILE A 36 -6.18 14.46 0.38
C ILE A 36 -6.38 14.66 -1.12
N ASN A 37 -6.68 15.87 -1.57
CA ASN A 37 -6.98 16.12 -2.99
C ASN A 37 -5.80 15.81 -3.91
N ASP A 38 -4.58 16.15 -3.50
CA ASP A 38 -3.38 15.81 -4.27
C ASP A 38 -3.16 14.29 -4.32
N THR A 39 -3.37 13.58 -3.22
CA THR A 39 -3.27 12.10 -3.20
C THR A 39 -4.32 11.44 -4.10
N LEU A 40 -5.54 12.01 -4.15
CA LEU A 40 -6.61 11.54 -5.05
C LEU A 40 -6.28 11.76 -6.52
N SER A 41 -5.61 12.86 -6.84
CA SER A 41 -5.26 13.22 -8.22
C SER A 41 -4.02 12.45 -8.73
N ASN A 42 -3.18 11.97 -7.82
CA ASN A 42 -1.93 11.27 -8.13
C ASN A 42 -2.05 9.77 -7.81
N GLU A 43 -1.64 9.35 -6.61
CA GLU A 43 -1.49 7.93 -6.27
C GLU A 43 -2.80 7.14 -6.37
N LEU A 44 -3.95 7.80 -6.17
CA LEU A 44 -5.28 7.18 -6.15
C LEU A 44 -6.14 7.54 -7.38
N ALA A 45 -5.58 8.10 -8.45
CA ALA A 45 -6.32 8.59 -9.62
C ALA A 45 -7.28 7.56 -10.24
N ASP A 46 -6.87 6.29 -10.30
CA ASP A 46 -7.68 5.20 -10.88
C ASP A 46 -8.60 4.51 -9.86
N ILE A 47 -8.68 4.99 -8.61
CA ILE A 47 -9.51 4.37 -7.57
C ILE A 47 -10.74 5.25 -7.35
N PRO A 48 -11.97 4.69 -7.50
CA PRO A 48 -13.17 5.46 -7.21
C PRO A 48 -13.22 5.78 -5.71
N VAL A 49 -13.28 7.06 -5.37
CA VAL A 49 -13.31 7.55 -4.00
C VAL A 49 -14.47 8.54 -3.83
N ASP A 50 -15.17 8.43 -2.70
CA ASP A 50 -16.19 9.39 -2.25
C ASP A 50 -15.62 10.20 -1.06
N LEU A 51 -15.20 11.44 -1.31
CA LEU A 51 -14.68 12.35 -0.29
C LEU A 51 -15.80 13.21 0.30
N GLN A 52 -16.02 13.07 1.61
CA GLN A 52 -16.99 13.86 2.35
C GLN A 52 -16.30 14.76 3.38
N THR A 53 -16.51 16.07 3.26
CA THR A 53 -16.02 17.04 4.26
C THR A 53 -17.16 17.40 5.20
N ARG A 54 -16.90 17.34 6.50
CA ARG A 54 -17.86 17.57 7.57
C ARG A 54 -17.29 18.54 8.60
N ASP A 55 -18.19 19.32 9.19
CA ASP A 55 -17.85 20.23 10.27
C ASP A 55 -17.83 19.46 11.58
N TRP A 56 -16.66 19.32 12.19
CA TRP A 56 -16.47 18.52 13.39
C TRP A 56 -17.39 18.95 14.51
N LEU A 57 -17.48 20.26 14.82
CA LEU A 57 -18.31 20.72 15.94
C LEU A 57 -19.80 20.49 15.69
N SER A 58 -20.25 20.53 14.43
CA SER A 58 -21.66 20.28 14.09
C SER A 58 -22.04 18.80 14.22
N LEU A 59 -21.08 17.89 14.09
CA LEU A 59 -21.31 16.44 14.01
C LEU A 59 -20.38 15.66 14.95
N TRP A 60 -19.96 16.26 16.06
CA TRP A 60 -18.85 15.79 16.91
C TRP A 60 -19.08 14.37 17.48
N TRP A 61 -20.34 13.97 17.67
CA TRP A 61 -20.71 12.63 18.15
C TRP A 61 -20.39 11.53 17.13
N GLN A 62 -20.43 11.83 15.83
CA GLN A 62 -20.19 10.83 14.78
C GLN A 62 -18.76 10.27 14.79
N PRO A 63 -17.69 11.09 14.75
CA PRO A 63 -16.32 10.59 14.85
C PRO A 63 -16.02 10.06 16.25
N LEU A 64 -16.63 10.62 17.31
CA LEU A 64 -16.40 10.17 18.68
C LEU A 64 -16.79 8.70 18.89
N LEU A 65 -17.94 8.27 18.34
CA LEU A 65 -18.38 6.86 18.34
C LEU A 65 -17.40 5.91 17.62
N LYS A 66 -16.46 6.45 16.85
CA LYS A 66 -15.44 5.72 16.09
C LYS A 66 -14.02 5.96 16.63
N GLY A 67 -13.89 6.58 17.79
CA GLY A 67 -12.61 6.86 18.44
C GLY A 67 -11.86 8.09 17.92
N GLY A 68 -12.53 8.97 17.16
CA GLY A 68 -11.98 10.24 16.72
C GLY A 68 -12.46 11.39 17.61
N TRP A 69 -11.53 12.10 18.26
CA TRP A 69 -11.88 13.18 19.20
C TRP A 69 -11.28 14.54 18.83
N HIS A 70 -10.17 14.61 18.09
CA HIS A 70 -9.49 15.88 17.79
C HIS A 70 -9.39 16.15 16.29
N ALA A 71 -9.98 17.26 15.82
CA ALA A 71 -9.90 17.67 14.43
C ALA A 71 -8.49 18.19 14.06
N PRO A 72 -8.06 18.07 12.79
CA PRO A 72 -8.75 17.38 11.69
C PRO A 72 -8.78 15.87 11.91
N ILE A 73 -9.92 15.22 11.66
CA ILE A 73 -10.07 13.76 11.74
C ILE A 73 -10.29 13.23 10.33
N VAL A 74 -9.44 12.30 9.90
CA VAL A 74 -9.59 11.61 8.62
C VAL A 74 -9.99 10.17 8.87
N MET A 75 -11.06 9.76 8.21
CA MET A 75 -11.59 8.41 8.29
C MET A 75 -11.67 7.80 6.89
N VAL A 76 -11.34 6.52 6.80
CA VAL A 76 -11.53 5.71 5.59
C VAL A 76 -12.44 4.54 5.97
N GLU A 77 -13.55 4.39 5.24
CA GLU A 77 -14.54 3.32 5.48
C GLU A 77 -15.02 3.25 6.94
N GLY A 78 -15.15 4.41 7.59
CA GLY A 78 -15.60 4.50 8.98
C GLY A 78 -14.53 4.21 10.05
N ARG A 79 -13.28 3.95 9.66
CA ARG A 79 -12.13 3.78 10.57
C ARG A 79 -11.30 5.06 10.60
N VAL A 80 -10.97 5.55 11.80
CA VAL A 80 -10.06 6.68 11.98
C VAL A 80 -8.64 6.27 11.57
N ILE A 81 -8.03 7.02 10.65
CA ILE A 81 -6.65 6.79 10.17
C ILE A 81 -5.68 7.89 10.61
N SER A 82 -6.19 9.09 10.88
CA SER A 82 -5.41 10.23 11.32
C SER A 82 -6.31 11.18 12.11
N GLN A 83 -5.76 11.78 13.17
CA GLN A 83 -6.45 12.82 13.92
C GLN A 83 -5.47 13.80 14.54
N GLY A 84 -5.89 15.06 14.66
CA GLY A 84 -5.22 16.09 15.46
C GLY A 84 -3.92 16.66 14.91
N ASN A 85 -3.48 16.23 13.73
CA ASN A 85 -2.30 16.74 13.04
C ASN A 85 -2.57 16.73 11.52
N ALA A 86 -1.69 17.36 10.75
CA ALA A 86 -1.73 17.25 9.30
C ALA A 86 -1.61 15.77 8.84
N LEU A 87 -2.44 15.40 7.87
CA LEU A 87 -2.48 14.04 7.35
C LEU A 87 -1.16 13.63 6.68
N ASN A 88 -0.69 12.43 7.02
CA ASN A 88 0.38 11.78 6.27
C ASN A 88 -0.19 11.12 4.99
N ARG A 89 0.36 11.49 3.83
CA ARG A 89 -0.04 10.95 2.52
C ARG A 89 -0.03 9.42 2.49
N GLY A 90 1.07 8.78 2.92
CA GLY A 90 1.23 7.34 2.86
C GLY A 90 0.18 6.58 3.68
N VAL A 91 -0.20 7.12 4.85
CA VAL A 91 -1.27 6.55 5.70
C VAL A 91 -2.62 6.57 4.98
N LEU A 92 -2.92 7.65 4.25
CA LEU A 92 -4.13 7.73 3.43
C LEU A 92 -4.09 6.73 2.27
N THR A 93 -2.99 6.74 1.52
CA THR A 93 -2.78 5.87 0.35
C THR A 93 -2.91 4.40 0.75
N GLU A 94 -2.23 3.98 1.82
CA GLU A 94 -2.31 2.61 2.35
C GLU A 94 -3.75 2.22 2.72
N ALA A 95 -4.44 3.08 3.47
CA ALA A 95 -5.79 2.78 3.94
C ALA A 95 -6.79 2.63 2.79
N VAL A 96 -6.74 3.53 1.80
CA VAL A 96 -7.64 3.49 0.64
C VAL A 96 -7.35 2.26 -0.21
N ILE A 97 -6.08 2.00 -0.52
CA ILE A 97 -5.67 0.84 -1.33
C ILE A 97 -6.03 -0.47 -0.64
N ALA A 98 -5.83 -0.59 0.67
CA ALA A 98 -6.21 -1.79 1.42
C ALA A 98 -7.70 -2.13 1.28
N HIS A 99 -8.58 -1.13 1.37
CA HIS A 99 -10.01 -1.34 1.19
C HIS A 99 -10.40 -1.61 -0.27
N HIS A 100 -9.75 -0.95 -1.23
CA HIS A 100 -9.99 -1.17 -2.65
C HIS A 100 -9.55 -2.57 -3.11
N ALA A 101 -8.30 -2.95 -2.80
CA ALA A 101 -7.72 -4.23 -3.18
C ALA A 101 -8.48 -5.42 -2.58
N GLY A 102 -9.06 -5.27 -1.38
CA GLY A 102 -9.95 -6.28 -0.78
C GLY A 102 -11.27 -6.48 -1.52
N ARG A 103 -11.71 -5.51 -2.33
CA ARG A 103 -12.94 -5.56 -3.13
C ARG A 103 -12.68 -5.91 -4.60
N THR A 104 -11.46 -5.71 -5.08
CA THR A 104 -11.08 -5.94 -6.48
C THR A 104 -10.03 -7.04 -6.60
N PRO A 105 -10.36 -8.21 -7.18
CA PRO A 105 -9.35 -9.24 -7.44
C PRO A 105 -8.27 -8.71 -8.39
N ALA A 106 -7.03 -9.18 -8.22
CA ALA A 106 -5.98 -8.91 -9.19
C ALA A 106 -6.35 -9.58 -10.51
N SER A 107 -6.12 -8.90 -11.64
CA SER A 107 -6.44 -9.42 -12.97
C SER A 107 -5.23 -9.33 -13.88
N GLY A 108 -4.92 -10.38 -14.63
CA GLY A 108 -3.78 -10.40 -15.54
C GLY A 108 -2.45 -10.69 -14.83
N HIS A 109 -1.35 -10.29 -15.46
CA HIS A 109 0.01 -10.68 -15.09
C HIS A 109 0.76 -9.52 -14.42
N HIS A 110 1.16 -9.72 -13.17
CA HIS A 110 1.82 -8.70 -12.37
C HIS A 110 3.11 -9.24 -11.76
N LEU A 111 4.18 -8.45 -11.84
CA LEU A 111 5.41 -8.67 -11.09
C LEU A 111 5.71 -7.42 -10.28
N PHE A 112 5.52 -7.51 -8.97
CA PHE A 112 5.95 -6.48 -8.03
C PHE A 112 7.38 -6.75 -7.62
N GLY A 113 8.25 -5.76 -7.76
CA GLY A 113 9.68 -5.93 -7.50
C GLY A 113 10.41 -4.62 -7.29
N LYS A 114 11.73 -4.71 -7.18
CA LYS A 114 12.63 -3.56 -7.20
C LYS A 114 13.77 -3.79 -8.20
N GLU A 115 14.20 -2.75 -8.89
CA GLU A 115 15.21 -2.82 -9.96
C GLU A 115 16.49 -3.56 -9.54
N THR A 116 16.98 -3.30 -8.33
CA THR A 116 18.25 -3.83 -7.80
C THR A 116 18.17 -5.27 -7.27
N CYS A 117 17.02 -5.96 -7.41
CA CYS A 117 16.83 -7.30 -6.84
C CYS A 117 17.14 -8.41 -7.86
N PRO A 118 18.14 -9.28 -7.59
CA PRO A 118 18.48 -10.41 -8.48
C PRO A 118 17.32 -11.39 -8.68
N HIS A 119 16.51 -11.65 -7.65
CA HIS A 119 15.34 -12.53 -7.74
C HIS A 119 14.24 -11.93 -8.64
N CYS A 120 14.08 -10.61 -8.65
CA CYS A 120 13.16 -9.93 -9.57
C CYS A 120 13.63 -10.08 -11.02
N GLN A 121 14.93 -9.91 -11.27
CA GLN A 121 15.50 -10.08 -12.61
C GLN A 121 15.36 -11.52 -13.12
N ARG A 122 15.61 -12.51 -12.26
CA ARG A 122 15.35 -13.93 -12.55
C ARG A 122 13.89 -14.19 -12.94
N ALA A 123 12.94 -13.70 -12.13
CA ALA A 123 11.52 -13.86 -12.40
C ALA A 123 11.10 -13.21 -13.74
N LYS A 124 11.61 -12.01 -14.05
CA LYS A 124 11.43 -11.37 -15.37
C LYS A 124 11.96 -12.25 -16.50
N GLY A 125 13.13 -12.86 -16.30
CA GLY A 125 13.72 -13.81 -17.24
C GLY A 125 12.83 -15.03 -17.50
N TYR A 126 12.27 -15.63 -16.44
CA TYR A 126 11.36 -16.78 -16.56
C TYR A 126 10.10 -16.44 -17.35
N LEU A 127 9.48 -15.28 -17.09
CA LEU A 127 8.29 -14.83 -17.81
C LEU A 127 8.59 -14.55 -19.29
N LYS A 128 9.71 -13.87 -19.58
CA LYS A 128 10.14 -13.60 -20.96
C LYS A 128 10.44 -14.88 -21.73
N ALA A 129 11.15 -15.84 -21.13
CA ALA A 129 11.46 -17.12 -21.75
C ALA A 129 10.20 -17.95 -22.03
N ALA A 130 9.18 -17.83 -21.19
CA ALA A 130 7.88 -18.46 -21.37
C ALA A 130 6.95 -17.72 -22.34
N GLY A 131 7.35 -16.56 -22.89
CA GLY A 131 6.49 -15.74 -23.76
C GLY A 131 5.28 -15.13 -23.04
N ILE A 132 5.36 -14.95 -21.72
CA ILE A 132 4.28 -14.40 -20.89
C ILE A 132 4.49 -12.90 -20.73
N ASP A 133 3.59 -12.10 -21.31
CA ASP A 133 3.55 -10.66 -21.09
C ASP A 133 3.14 -10.34 -19.65
N PHE A 134 3.77 -9.35 -19.03
CA PHE A 134 3.47 -8.96 -17.66
C PHE A 134 3.69 -7.47 -17.41
N ARG A 135 2.96 -6.94 -16.43
CA ARG A 135 3.16 -5.58 -15.91
C ARG A 135 4.15 -5.60 -14.76
N TYR A 136 5.27 -4.90 -14.92
CA TYR A 136 6.23 -4.70 -13.84
C TYR A 136 5.86 -3.49 -12.99
N HIS A 137 5.87 -3.67 -11.67
CA HIS A 137 5.58 -2.63 -10.69
C HIS A 137 6.80 -2.45 -9.79
N ASP A 138 7.41 -1.27 -9.81
CA ASP A 138 8.55 -0.97 -8.95
C ASP A 138 8.09 -0.41 -7.60
N VAL A 139 8.20 -1.22 -6.56
CA VAL A 139 7.68 -0.89 -5.22
C VAL A 139 8.56 0.12 -4.45
N VAL A 140 9.70 0.52 -5.00
CA VAL A 140 10.56 1.56 -4.41
C VAL A 140 10.24 2.92 -5.01
N LYS A 141 10.00 2.97 -6.33
CA LYS A 141 9.72 4.22 -7.05
C LYS A 141 8.25 4.61 -7.01
N ASP A 142 7.35 3.64 -6.91
CA ASP A 142 5.91 3.86 -6.88
C ASP A 142 5.31 3.43 -5.52
N PRO A 143 4.94 4.40 -4.66
CA PRO A 143 4.26 4.11 -3.40
C PRO A 143 2.95 3.34 -3.58
N ARG A 144 2.22 3.58 -4.68
CA ARG A 144 0.98 2.85 -4.98
C ARG A 144 1.27 1.37 -5.18
N ALA A 145 2.27 1.04 -5.98
CA ALA A 145 2.71 -0.33 -6.19
C ALA A 145 3.09 -1.04 -4.89
N LEU A 146 3.78 -0.36 -3.98
CA LEU A 146 4.13 -0.89 -2.66
C LEU A 146 2.89 -1.26 -1.85
N TYR A 147 1.96 -0.32 -1.67
CA TYR A 147 0.77 -0.54 -0.87
C TYR A 147 -0.19 -1.55 -1.51
N GLU A 148 -0.30 -1.56 -2.85
CA GLU A 148 -1.08 -2.55 -3.60
C GLU A 148 -0.54 -3.96 -3.35
N MET A 149 0.79 -4.13 -3.44
CA MET A 149 1.44 -5.40 -3.12
C MET A 149 1.15 -5.82 -1.68
N LEU A 150 1.37 -4.93 -0.70
CA LEU A 150 1.16 -5.26 0.71
C LEU A 150 -0.30 -5.62 1.01
N ALA A 151 -1.25 -4.85 0.47
CA ALA A 151 -2.68 -5.08 0.65
C ALA A 151 -3.12 -6.45 0.12
N ARG A 152 -2.54 -6.91 -0.99
CA ARG A 152 -2.88 -8.19 -1.62
C ARG A 152 -2.14 -9.38 -0.99
N VAL A 153 -0.90 -9.19 -0.52
CA VAL A 153 -0.07 -10.29 0.02
C VAL A 153 -0.33 -10.55 1.49
N LYS A 154 -0.46 -9.52 2.34
CA LYS A 154 -0.63 -9.69 3.80
C LYS A 154 -1.78 -10.66 4.16
N PRO A 155 -2.96 -10.61 3.51
CA PRO A 155 -4.04 -11.57 3.79
C PRO A 155 -3.69 -13.03 3.45
N LEU A 156 -2.76 -13.25 2.52
CA LEU A 156 -2.36 -14.58 2.05
C LEU A 156 -1.28 -15.22 2.92
N VAL A 157 -0.31 -14.43 3.39
CA VAL A 157 0.87 -14.92 4.14
C VAL A 157 0.75 -14.72 5.66
N GLY A 158 -0.26 -13.98 6.11
CA GLY A 158 -0.49 -13.65 7.50
C GLY A 158 0.21 -12.36 7.96
N PRO A 159 -0.29 -11.74 9.06
CA PRO A 159 0.14 -10.41 9.49
C PRO A 159 1.57 -10.35 10.02
N SER A 160 2.11 -11.47 10.49
CA SER A 160 3.44 -11.56 11.11
C SER A 160 4.55 -11.96 10.14
N THR A 161 4.21 -12.25 8.89
CA THR A 161 5.19 -12.72 7.90
C THR A 161 5.79 -11.54 7.14
N PRO A 162 7.12 -11.34 7.16
CA PRO A 162 7.76 -10.31 6.37
C PRO A 162 7.51 -10.51 4.87
N ILE A 163 7.10 -9.46 4.18
CA ILE A 163 6.88 -9.49 2.72
C ILE A 163 8.18 -9.08 2.03
N THR A 164 8.66 -9.93 1.14
CA THR A 164 9.84 -9.70 0.31
C THR A 164 9.45 -9.59 -1.17
N VAL A 165 10.37 -9.16 -2.03
CA VAL A 165 10.17 -9.13 -3.48
C VAL A 165 11.00 -10.22 -4.17
N PRO A 166 10.57 -10.75 -5.33
CA PRO A 166 9.36 -10.39 -6.08
C PRO A 166 8.06 -11.01 -5.52
N GLN A 167 6.93 -10.39 -5.84
CA GLN A 167 5.58 -10.94 -5.62
C GLN A 167 4.83 -10.99 -6.94
N ILE A 168 4.31 -12.15 -7.32
CA ILE A 168 3.93 -12.46 -8.71
C ILE A 168 2.50 -12.99 -8.77
N TRP A 169 1.74 -12.46 -9.73
CA TRP A 169 0.42 -12.95 -10.13
C TRP A 169 0.42 -13.32 -11.62
N LEU A 170 -0.21 -14.45 -11.96
CA LEU A 170 -0.47 -14.89 -13.33
C LEU A 170 -1.96 -15.18 -13.48
N ASP A 171 -2.59 -14.68 -14.54
CA ASP A 171 -4.03 -14.68 -14.77
C ASP A 171 -4.86 -14.35 -13.51
N GLY A 172 -4.41 -13.37 -12.73
CA GLY A 172 -5.04 -12.99 -11.46
C GLY A 172 -4.82 -13.96 -10.28
N SER A 173 -4.21 -15.12 -10.53
CA SER A 173 -3.83 -16.10 -9.49
C SER A 173 -2.48 -15.73 -8.87
N TYR A 174 -2.42 -15.71 -7.55
CA TYR A 174 -1.17 -15.47 -6.82
C TYR A 174 -0.23 -16.68 -6.92
N ILE A 175 1.00 -16.44 -7.35
CA ILE A 175 2.05 -17.46 -7.50
C ILE A 175 3.06 -17.40 -6.35
N GLY A 176 3.34 -16.20 -5.84
CA GLY A 176 4.37 -15.97 -4.82
C GLY A 176 5.68 -15.43 -5.41
N GLY A 177 6.81 -15.94 -4.93
CA GLY A 177 8.14 -15.46 -5.30
C GLY A 177 8.73 -16.08 -6.57
N ALA A 178 9.98 -15.74 -6.87
CA ALA A 178 10.70 -16.22 -8.07
C ALA A 178 10.82 -17.75 -8.13
N ASP A 179 11.01 -18.40 -6.98
CA ASP A 179 11.18 -19.86 -6.94
C ASP A 179 9.85 -20.59 -7.18
N ALA A 180 8.75 -20.07 -6.62
CA ALA A 180 7.41 -20.58 -6.89
C ALA A 180 7.02 -20.40 -8.37
N LEU A 181 7.41 -19.28 -8.98
CA LEU A 181 7.25 -19.06 -10.42
C LEU A 181 8.04 -20.08 -11.24
N SER A 182 9.30 -20.34 -10.87
CA SER A 182 10.14 -21.33 -11.56
C SER A 182 9.52 -22.72 -11.53
N GLN A 183 8.99 -23.13 -10.36
CA GLN A 183 8.31 -24.41 -10.21
C GLN A 183 7.05 -24.49 -11.08
N ARG A 184 6.26 -23.41 -11.13
CA ARG A 184 5.02 -23.33 -11.93
C ARG A 184 5.28 -23.43 -13.42
N LEU A 185 6.37 -22.83 -13.92
CA LEU A 185 6.70 -22.77 -15.35
C LEU A 185 7.54 -23.96 -15.83
N HIS A 186 7.87 -24.94 -14.98
CA HIS A 186 8.68 -26.12 -15.29
C HIS A 186 10.06 -25.80 -15.92
N ASN A 187 10.61 -24.62 -15.67
CA ASN A 187 11.96 -24.28 -16.13
C ASN A 187 12.98 -24.82 -15.10
N LYS A 188 13.83 -25.78 -15.51
CA LYS A 188 15.03 -26.17 -14.76
C LYS A 188 16.01 -25.00 -14.77
N VAL A 189 16.04 -24.23 -13.69
CA VAL A 189 17.12 -23.26 -13.44
C VAL A 189 17.82 -23.64 -12.15
N GLU A 190 19.14 -23.79 -12.24
CA GLU A 190 20.00 -24.23 -11.14
C GLU A 190 19.85 -23.33 -9.91
N ALA A 191 19.91 -23.95 -8.73
CA ALA A 191 19.84 -23.26 -7.46
C ALA A 191 21.02 -22.29 -7.32
N ASN A 192 20.73 -21.01 -7.04
CA ASN A 192 21.77 -20.03 -6.72
C ASN A 192 22.42 -20.37 -5.36
N PRO A 193 23.72 -20.69 -5.29
CA PRO A 193 24.38 -21.11 -4.05
C PRO A 193 24.56 -19.99 -3.02
N GLU A 194 24.32 -18.72 -3.37
CA GLU A 194 24.45 -17.59 -2.43
C GLU A 194 23.26 -17.40 -1.48
N ARG A 195 22.34 -18.37 -1.40
CA ARG A 195 21.34 -18.42 -0.33
C ARG A 195 22.04 -18.63 1.01
N GLY A 196 22.27 -17.54 1.74
CA GLY A 196 22.66 -17.58 3.15
C GLY A 196 24.07 -17.14 3.48
N GLN A 197 24.82 -16.54 2.55
CA GLN A 197 26.05 -15.84 2.92
C GLN A 197 25.69 -14.53 3.63
N SER A 198 25.47 -14.63 4.94
CA SER A 198 25.67 -13.51 5.84
C SER A 198 27.12 -13.06 5.67
N SER A 199 27.38 -11.75 5.57
CA SER A 199 28.70 -11.15 5.34
C SER A 199 29.69 -11.30 6.52
N LEU A 200 29.56 -12.39 7.28
CA LEU A 200 30.37 -12.79 8.43
C LEU A 200 30.72 -14.28 8.27
N SER A 201 31.65 -14.59 7.38
CA SER A 201 32.28 -15.90 7.32
C SER A 201 33.78 -15.71 7.04
N ALA A 202 34.54 -15.77 8.14
CA ALA A 202 35.98 -15.99 8.27
C ALA A 202 36.92 -15.29 7.28
N HIS A 203 37.53 -14.18 7.73
CA HIS A 203 38.92 -13.88 7.35
C HIS A 203 39.82 -14.99 7.89
N ASP A 204 39.99 -16.05 7.11
CA ASP A 204 41.03 -17.05 7.31
C ASP A 204 42.36 -16.46 6.79
N LEU A 205 43.05 -15.71 7.64
CA LEU A 205 44.44 -15.29 7.42
C LEU A 205 45.37 -16.26 8.15
N THR A 206 45.39 -17.51 7.72
CA THR A 206 46.52 -18.41 7.92
C THR A 206 47.58 -18.11 6.85
N ARG A 207 48.39 -17.06 7.05
CA ARG A 207 49.70 -16.96 6.39
C ARG A 207 50.71 -17.78 7.19
N LYS A 208 50.96 -19.01 6.75
CA LYS A 208 52.21 -19.74 6.99
C LYS A 208 53.07 -19.66 5.73
N SER A 209 54.15 -18.91 5.80
CA SER A 209 55.48 -19.27 5.29
C SER A 209 56.48 -18.25 5.81
#